data_AF-A0A6A4NAJ0-F1
#
_entry.id   AF-A0A6A4NAJ0-F1
#
_cell.length_a   1.000
_cell.length_b   1.000
_cell.length_c   1.000
_cell.angle_alpha   90.00
_cell.angle_beta   90.00
_cell.angle_gamma   90.00
#
_symmetry.space_group_name_H-M   'P 1'
#
loop_
_entity.id
_entity.type
_entity.pdbx_description
1 polymer ?
#
loop_
_entity_poly.entity_id
_entity_poly.type
_entity_poly.pdbx_seq_one_letter_code
_entity_poly.pdbx_strand_id
1 'polypeptide(L)'
;MAVSLWRARTASSALSNLNNFTNAIRCRFFSSDVTNTNPHDPRDSIMNQMMYSDINSQIGSSMPLSSMRIGTIIHNIELNPGQGGKLVRAAGTNAKILKDPTAPYCLIQLPSGVKKLIDSRCRATIGTVSNPSHGDRKLRKAGHSRWLGRRPVVRGVAMNPVDHPHGGGEGKSKSAGKFGKGSRTPWGKPTKGGYKTGPLKRRK
;
A
#
# COMPACT_ATOMS: atom_id res chain seq x y z
N MET A 1 43.35 -29.03 1.90
CA MET A 1 43.92 -27.88 2.64
C MET A 1 42.95 -26.71 2.47
N ALA A 2 41.92 -26.53 3.31
CA ALA A 2 41.93 -25.97 4.66
C ALA A 2 42.52 -24.53 4.63
N VAL A 3 41.87 -23.44 5.06
CA VAL A 3 40.83 -23.25 6.08
C VAL A 3 40.02 -21.95 5.82
N SER A 4 38.71 -22.03 5.97
CA SER A 4 37.74 -20.94 6.13
C SER A 4 37.84 -20.28 7.51
N LEU A 5 38.06 -18.97 7.60
CA LEU A 5 37.99 -18.24 8.87
C LEU A 5 36.55 -17.82 9.19
N TRP A 6 35.89 -18.67 9.98
CA TRP A 6 34.80 -18.28 10.87
C TRP A 6 35.37 -17.50 12.06
N ARG A 7 34.71 -16.41 12.45
CA ARG A 7 34.86 -15.83 13.79
C ARG A 7 33.49 -15.82 14.47
N ALA A 8 33.38 -16.65 15.49
CA ALA A 8 32.30 -16.62 16.47
C ALA A 8 32.89 -16.81 17.87
N ARG A 9 32.14 -16.28 18.86
CA ARG A 9 32.28 -16.43 20.33
C ARG A 9 33.32 -15.47 20.95
N THR A 10 33.15 -14.91 22.14
CA THR A 10 32.41 -15.36 23.33
C THR A 10 31.90 -14.17 24.15
N ALA A 11 30.82 -14.40 24.90
CA ALA A 11 30.35 -13.58 26.00
C ALA A 11 31.37 -13.56 27.16
N SER A 12 31.43 -12.44 27.87
CA SER A 12 31.99 -12.37 29.23
C SER A 12 30.95 -11.77 30.16
N SER A 13 30.64 -12.56 31.18
CA SER A 13 29.71 -12.31 32.26
C SER A 13 30.42 -11.71 33.48
N ALA A 14 29.74 -10.73 34.07
CA ALA A 14 29.59 -10.49 35.51
C ALA A 14 30.60 -9.60 36.28
N LEU A 15 29.96 -8.86 37.20
CA LEU A 15 30.43 -8.13 38.38
C LEU A 15 31.02 -6.73 38.13
N SER A 16 30.66 -5.66 38.84
CA SER A 16 29.60 -5.40 39.84
C SER A 16 29.67 -3.91 40.20
N ASN A 17 28.51 -3.28 40.43
CA ASN A 17 28.27 -2.07 41.23
C ASN A 17 28.88 -0.74 40.74
N LEU A 18 28.00 0.15 40.28
CA LEU A 18 27.80 1.50 40.86
C LEU A 18 26.51 2.13 40.28
N ASN A 19 25.43 1.95 41.03
CA ASN A 19 24.36 2.90 41.34
C ASN A 19 23.73 3.81 40.25
N ASN A 20 22.42 3.56 40.10
CA ASN A 20 21.31 4.54 40.10
C ASN A 20 21.06 5.38 38.85
N PHE A 21 20.08 4.95 38.04
CA PHE A 21 18.90 5.75 37.66
C PHE A 21 17.88 4.84 36.93
N THR A 22 17.14 4.05 37.70
CA THR A 22 15.93 3.36 37.23
C THR A 22 14.71 4.20 37.58
N ASN A 23 14.05 4.80 36.59
CA ASN A 23 12.65 5.18 36.72
C ASN A 23 11.80 4.21 35.89
N ALA A 24 11.61 3.02 36.46
CA ALA A 24 10.49 2.16 36.16
C ALA A 24 9.22 2.85 36.66
N ILE A 25 8.33 3.27 35.75
CA ILE A 25 7.01 3.76 36.15
C ILE A 25 6.12 2.55 36.41
N ARG A 26 6.10 2.23 37.69
CA ARG A 26 5.23 1.33 38.43
C ARG A 26 3.76 1.59 38.09
N CYS A 27 3.03 0.56 37.67
CA CYS A 27 1.58 0.51 37.78
C CYS A 27 1.23 0.76 39.26
N ARG A 28 0.53 1.85 39.56
CA ARG A 28 -0.15 2.03 40.83
C ARG A 28 -1.64 2.09 40.56
N PHE A 29 -2.35 1.05 40.99
CA PHE A 29 -3.68 1.25 41.54
C PHE A 29 -3.54 2.26 42.68
N PHE A 30 -4.17 3.43 42.55
CA PHE A 30 -4.45 4.30 43.67
C PHE A 30 -5.88 4.80 43.51
N SER A 31 -6.70 4.41 44.47
CA SER A 31 -8.09 4.81 44.65
C SER A 31 -8.17 6.30 45.00
N SER A 32 -9.33 6.87 44.66
CA SER A 32 -9.96 8.10 45.20
C SER A 32 -9.10 9.37 45.24
N ASP A 33 -9.50 10.38 44.46
CA ASP A 33 -10.18 11.54 45.05
C ASP A 33 -10.72 12.47 43.97
N VAL A 34 -12.01 12.75 44.07
CA VAL A 34 -12.71 13.80 43.33
C VAL A 34 -12.32 15.13 43.94
N THR A 35 -11.61 15.99 43.20
CA THR A 35 -11.68 17.44 43.42
C THR A 35 -11.46 18.22 42.12
N ASN A 36 -12.47 19.03 41.78
CA ASN A 36 -12.46 20.24 40.94
C ASN A 36 -12.18 20.07 39.44
N THR A 37 -13.25 19.78 38.71
CA THR A 37 -13.40 20.02 37.28
C THR A 37 -13.43 21.51 36.98
N ASN A 38 -12.35 22.06 36.42
CA ASN A 38 -12.48 23.23 35.55
C ASN A 38 -13.04 22.74 34.21
N PRO A 39 -14.25 23.13 33.78
CA PRO A 39 -14.91 22.55 32.59
C PRO A 39 -14.28 22.96 31.25
N HIS A 40 -13.13 23.65 31.27
CA HIS A 40 -12.59 24.41 30.13
C HIS A 40 -11.12 24.10 29.82
N ASP A 41 -10.62 22.91 30.16
CA ASP A 41 -9.36 22.46 29.57
C ASP A 41 -9.62 21.96 28.13
N PRO A 42 -8.91 22.49 27.11
CA PRO A 42 -9.11 22.10 25.72
C PRO A 42 -8.84 20.61 25.49
N ARG A 43 -8.08 19.96 26.39
CA ARG A 43 -7.81 18.51 26.36
C ARG A 43 -9.06 17.70 26.69
N ASP A 44 -9.85 18.14 27.66
CA ASP A 44 -11.08 17.45 28.08
C ASP A 44 -12.20 17.66 27.07
N SER A 45 -12.26 18.84 26.43
CA SER A 45 -13.19 19.07 25.32
C SER A 45 -12.85 18.19 24.11
N ILE A 46 -11.56 18.03 23.78
CA ILE A 46 -11.10 17.13 22.71
C ILE A 46 -11.39 15.66 23.07
N MET A 47 -11.16 15.23 24.31
CA MET A 47 -11.48 13.87 24.76
C MET A 47 -12.98 13.58 24.72
N ASN A 48 -13.83 14.50 25.17
CA ASN A 48 -15.28 14.37 25.09
C ASN A 48 -15.79 14.36 23.64
N GLN A 49 -15.18 15.15 22.75
CA GLN A 49 -15.46 15.12 21.31
C GLN A 49 -15.00 13.81 20.65
N MET A 50 -13.91 13.20 21.15
CA MET A 50 -13.46 11.86 20.76
C MET A 50 -14.39 10.75 21.26
N MET A 51 -15.00 10.89 22.44
CA MET A 51 -15.94 9.92 23.01
C MET A 51 -17.32 9.95 22.32
N TYR A 52 -17.74 11.10 21.78
CA TYR A 52 -19.04 11.25 21.10
C TYR A 52 -18.97 11.17 19.56
N SER A 53 -17.76 11.07 18.98
CA SER A 53 -17.63 10.95 17.52
C SER A 53 -17.86 9.51 17.07
N ASP A 54 -18.77 9.32 16.11
CA ASP A 54 -18.92 8.07 15.36
C ASP A 54 -17.53 7.57 14.95
N ILE A 55 -17.16 6.33 15.30
CA ILE A 55 -15.86 5.75 14.92
C ILE A 55 -15.68 5.76 13.39
N ASN A 56 -16.79 5.73 12.64
CA ASN A 56 -16.83 5.89 11.19
C ASN A 56 -16.38 7.27 10.67
N SER A 57 -16.38 8.30 11.52
CA SER A 57 -15.93 9.66 11.23
C SER A 57 -14.43 9.85 11.53
N GLN A 58 -13.85 8.98 12.36
CA GLN A 58 -12.45 9.09 12.76
C GLN A 58 -11.52 8.55 11.66
N ILE A 59 -10.82 9.47 10.99
CA ILE A 59 -9.85 9.14 9.95
C ILE A 59 -8.65 8.43 10.57
N GLY A 60 -8.20 7.33 9.96
CA GLY A 60 -7.09 6.52 10.45
C GLY A 60 -7.49 5.35 11.34
N SER A 61 -8.75 5.28 11.80
CA SER A 61 -9.26 4.14 12.55
C SER A 61 -9.42 2.91 11.65
N SER A 62 -9.04 1.73 12.16
CA SER A 62 -9.17 0.45 11.45
C SER A 62 -10.18 -0.48 12.12
N MET A 63 -11.14 -0.95 11.33
CA MET A 63 -12.24 -1.82 11.78
C MET A 63 -12.60 -2.83 10.68
N PRO A 64 -13.34 -3.91 10.99
CA PRO A 64 -13.88 -4.80 9.96
C PRO A 64 -14.87 -4.05 9.05
N LEU A 65 -14.97 -4.45 7.79
CA LEU A 65 -15.88 -3.84 6.83
C LEU A 65 -17.33 -3.90 7.30
N SER A 66 -17.74 -4.96 8.01
CA SER A 66 -19.06 -5.13 8.62
C SER A 66 -19.50 -3.95 9.50
N SER A 67 -18.56 -3.26 10.15
CA SER A 67 -18.82 -2.16 11.08
C SER A 67 -18.74 -0.77 10.42
N MET A 68 -18.30 -0.70 9.16
CA MET A 68 -18.16 0.56 8.45
C MET A 68 -19.49 1.04 7.87
N ARG A 69 -19.68 2.35 7.69
CA ARG A 69 -20.87 2.89 6.99
C ARG A 69 -20.69 2.81 5.47
N ILE A 70 -21.80 2.65 4.75
CA ILE A 70 -21.82 2.75 3.28
C ILE A 70 -21.34 4.14 2.85
N GLY A 71 -20.60 4.21 1.75
CA GLY A 71 -20.09 5.45 1.20
C GLY A 71 -18.81 5.97 1.86
N THR A 72 -18.35 5.32 2.94
CA THR A 72 -17.07 5.65 3.58
C THR A 72 -15.91 5.47 2.61
N ILE A 73 -14.94 6.38 2.73
CA ILE A 73 -13.68 6.34 1.99
C ILE A 73 -12.70 5.53 2.82
N ILE A 74 -12.10 4.51 2.22
CA ILE A 74 -11.24 3.54 2.90
C ILE A 74 -9.96 3.26 2.11
N HIS A 75 -8.93 2.83 2.83
CA HIS A 75 -7.66 2.36 2.28
C HIS A 75 -7.12 1.17 3.08
N ASN A 76 -6.02 0.57 2.61
CA ASN A 76 -5.35 -0.58 3.25
C ASN A 76 -6.30 -1.77 3.52
N ILE A 77 -6.97 -2.25 2.47
CA ILE A 77 -8.04 -3.25 2.57
C ILE A 77 -7.47 -4.66 2.47
N GLU A 78 -7.92 -5.56 3.35
CA GLU A 78 -7.58 -6.98 3.28
C GLU A 78 -8.24 -7.67 2.07
N LEU A 79 -7.58 -8.69 1.53
CA LEU A 79 -8.18 -9.52 0.48
C LEU A 79 -9.04 -10.64 1.09
N ASN A 80 -8.49 -11.29 2.11
CA ASN A 80 -9.10 -12.33 2.93
C ASN A 80 -8.92 -11.93 4.40
N PRO A 81 -9.84 -12.32 5.30
CA PRO A 81 -9.78 -11.91 6.70
C PRO A 81 -8.47 -12.36 7.37
N GLY A 82 -7.81 -11.44 8.07
CA GLY A 82 -6.58 -11.71 8.81
C GLY A 82 -5.31 -11.84 7.94
N GLN A 83 -5.41 -11.63 6.63
CA GLN A 83 -4.26 -11.68 5.72
C GLN A 83 -3.45 -10.37 5.69
N GLY A 84 -3.92 -9.33 6.37
CA GLY A 84 -3.38 -7.99 6.31
C GLY A 84 -3.78 -7.24 5.03
N GLY A 85 -3.65 -5.92 5.08
CA GLY A 85 -4.04 -5.03 4.00
C GLY A 85 -3.19 -5.23 2.74
N LYS A 86 -3.84 -5.54 1.62
CA LYS A 86 -3.18 -5.80 0.32
C LYS A 86 -3.63 -4.84 -0.76
N LEU A 87 -4.87 -4.36 -0.68
CA LEU A 87 -5.46 -3.46 -1.66
C LEU A 87 -5.34 -2.01 -1.18
N VAL A 88 -5.25 -1.08 -2.14
CA VAL A 88 -5.32 0.38 -1.88
C VAL A 88 -4.24 0.85 -0.89
N ARG A 89 -2.97 0.74 -1.30
CA ARG A 89 -1.80 1.12 -0.47
C ARG A 89 -0.93 2.21 -1.09
N ALA A 90 -1.22 2.60 -2.33
CA ALA A 90 -0.42 3.60 -3.02
C ALA A 90 -0.75 5.00 -2.49
N ALA A 91 0.24 5.89 -2.52
CA ALA A 91 0.10 7.26 -2.04
C ALA A 91 -1.10 7.97 -2.70
N GLY A 92 -1.92 8.65 -1.89
CA GLY A 92 -3.12 9.35 -2.34
C GLY A 92 -4.28 8.46 -2.81
N THR A 93 -4.16 7.14 -2.80
CA THR A 93 -5.24 6.25 -3.27
C THR A 93 -6.29 6.00 -2.18
N ASN A 94 -7.51 5.77 -2.63
CA ASN A 94 -8.64 5.42 -1.79
C ASN A 94 -9.60 4.46 -2.54
N ALA A 95 -10.53 3.91 -1.79
CA ALA A 95 -11.64 3.12 -2.28
C ALA A 95 -12.92 3.53 -1.55
N LYS A 96 -14.07 3.14 -2.09
CA LYS A 96 -15.39 3.50 -1.54
C LYS A 96 -16.25 2.28 -1.33
N ILE A 97 -16.91 2.19 -0.18
CA ILE A 97 -17.92 1.16 0.08
C ILE A 97 -19.21 1.55 -0.66
N LEU A 98 -19.71 0.69 -1.55
CA LEU A 98 -20.90 0.96 -2.35
C LEU A 98 -22.17 0.30 -1.81
N LYS A 99 -22.06 -0.93 -1.28
CA LYS A 99 -23.20 -1.72 -0.79
C LYS A 99 -23.01 -2.09 0.68
N ASP A 100 -24.13 -2.35 1.32
CA ASP A 100 -24.31 -2.73 2.72
C ASP A 100 -23.23 -3.70 3.23
N PRO A 101 -22.53 -3.32 4.31
CA PRO A 101 -21.47 -4.13 4.89
C PRO A 101 -21.97 -5.29 5.77
N THR A 102 -23.27 -5.31 6.10
CA THR A 102 -23.92 -6.36 6.92
C THR A 102 -24.06 -7.69 6.18
N ALA A 103 -23.97 -7.68 4.85
CA ALA A 103 -23.93 -8.89 4.05
C ALA A 103 -22.62 -9.69 4.29
N PRO A 104 -22.56 -10.99 3.96
CA PRO A 104 -21.32 -11.76 4.03
C PRO A 104 -20.21 -11.17 3.13
N TYR A 105 -20.58 -10.41 2.10
CA TYR A 105 -19.67 -9.71 1.21
C TYR A 105 -20.06 -8.26 1.04
N CYS A 106 -19.08 -7.37 1.11
CA CYS A 106 -19.21 -5.95 0.83
C CYS A 106 -18.79 -5.66 -0.61
N LEU A 107 -19.56 -4.82 -1.31
CA LEU A 107 -19.19 -4.34 -2.64
C LEU A 107 -18.37 -3.05 -2.50
N ILE A 108 -17.11 -3.10 -2.93
CA ILE A 108 -16.17 -1.98 -2.84
C ILE A 108 -15.74 -1.54 -4.23
N GLN A 109 -15.74 -0.23 -4.47
CA GLN A 109 -15.14 0.39 -5.64
C GLN A 109 -13.65 0.64 -5.40
N LEU A 110 -12.80 -0.04 -6.15
CA LEU A 110 -11.35 0.13 -6.11
C LEU A 110 -10.91 1.39 -6.87
N PRO A 111 -9.69 1.93 -6.61
CA PRO A 111 -9.14 3.07 -7.35
C PRO A 111 -8.95 2.76 -8.86
N SER A 112 -8.87 1.48 -9.23
CA SER A 112 -8.89 1.04 -10.63
C SER A 112 -10.25 1.18 -11.33
N GLY A 113 -11.29 1.64 -10.62
CA GLY A 113 -12.68 1.72 -11.10
C GLY A 113 -13.45 0.39 -11.02
N VAL A 114 -12.76 -0.73 -10.87
CA VAL A 114 -13.36 -2.07 -10.73
C VAL A 114 -14.11 -2.20 -9.41
N LYS A 115 -15.36 -2.66 -9.47
CA LYS A 115 -16.14 -3.05 -8.30
C LYS A 115 -15.78 -4.48 -7.91
N LYS A 116 -15.46 -4.71 -6.64
CA LYS A 116 -15.02 -6.02 -6.14
C LYS A 116 -15.80 -6.39 -4.89
N LEU A 117 -16.20 -7.67 -4.81
CA LEU A 117 -16.77 -8.26 -3.60
C LEU A 117 -15.63 -8.69 -2.67
N ILE A 118 -15.70 -8.28 -1.41
CA ILE A 118 -14.74 -8.59 -0.34
C ILE A 118 -15.52 -9.11 0.86
N ASP A 119 -15.00 -10.11 1.57
CA ASP A 119 -15.62 -10.65 2.79
C ASP A 119 -15.80 -9.53 3.83
N SER A 120 -16.97 -9.46 4.48
CA SER A 120 -17.27 -8.40 5.45
C SER A 120 -16.40 -8.44 6.71
N ARG A 121 -15.78 -9.59 6.99
CA ARG A 121 -14.82 -9.76 8.09
C ARG A 121 -13.45 -9.15 7.79
N CYS A 122 -13.14 -8.84 6.53
CA CYS A 122 -11.90 -8.17 6.17
C CYS A 122 -11.80 -6.81 6.85
N ARG A 123 -10.60 -6.42 7.24
CA ARG A 123 -10.32 -5.11 7.83
C ARG A 123 -9.98 -4.07 6.76
N ALA A 124 -10.31 -2.83 7.05
CA ALA A 124 -9.86 -1.67 6.29
C ALA A 124 -9.57 -0.50 7.24
N THR A 125 -8.96 0.56 6.72
CA THR A 125 -8.67 1.79 7.47
C THR A 125 -9.44 2.94 6.83
N ILE A 126 -10.07 3.78 7.66
CA ILE A 126 -10.87 4.92 7.19
C ILE A 126 -9.95 6.03 6.67
N GLY A 127 -10.31 6.62 5.54
CA GLY A 127 -9.62 7.74 4.90
C GLY A 127 -8.84 7.36 3.65
N THR A 128 -7.97 8.27 3.22
CA THR A 128 -7.07 8.12 2.07
C THR A 128 -5.64 7.81 2.52
N VAL A 129 -4.86 7.16 1.66
CA VAL A 129 -3.41 7.03 1.92
C VAL A 129 -2.76 8.41 1.87
N SER A 130 -1.83 8.68 2.79
CA SER A 130 -1.08 9.93 2.84
C SER A 130 -0.35 10.26 1.53
N ASN A 131 0.06 11.53 1.39
CA ASN A 131 0.88 12.04 0.29
C ASN A 131 0.21 11.98 -1.10
N PRO A 132 -0.91 12.71 -1.32
CA PRO A 132 -1.57 12.75 -2.62
C PRO A 132 -0.73 13.41 -3.73
N SER A 133 0.17 14.33 -3.38
CA SER A 133 1.03 15.05 -4.35
C SER A 133 2.15 14.19 -4.95
N HIS A 134 2.29 12.93 -4.52
CA HIS A 134 3.29 12.01 -5.08
C HIS A 134 3.15 11.83 -6.60
N GLY A 135 1.92 11.85 -7.11
CA GLY A 135 1.64 11.72 -8.55
C GLY A 135 2.10 12.92 -9.40
N ASP A 136 2.10 14.11 -8.82
CA ASP A 136 2.41 15.36 -9.52
C ASP A 136 3.92 15.62 -9.62
N ARG A 137 4.73 14.88 -8.85
CA ARG A 137 6.18 15.06 -8.77
C ARG A 137 6.87 14.63 -10.07
N LYS A 138 7.37 15.62 -10.83
CA LYS A 138 8.17 15.39 -12.05
C LYS A 138 9.65 15.15 -11.74
N LEU A 139 10.26 14.15 -12.39
CA LEU A 139 11.70 13.92 -12.33
C LEU A 139 12.42 14.91 -13.25
N ARG A 140 13.31 15.76 -12.72
CA ARG A 140 13.96 16.84 -13.48
C ARG A 140 15.27 16.45 -14.18
N LYS A 141 15.91 15.36 -13.77
CA LYS A 141 17.18 14.87 -14.35
C LYS A 141 17.18 13.36 -14.48
N ALA A 142 17.92 12.84 -15.47
CA ALA A 142 18.05 11.40 -15.71
C ALA A 142 18.56 10.64 -14.47
N GLY A 143 19.54 11.22 -13.75
CA GLY A 143 20.10 10.63 -12.52
C GLY A 143 19.07 10.42 -11.40
N HIS A 144 18.00 11.23 -11.34
CA HIS A 144 16.97 11.07 -10.31
C HIS A 144 16.20 9.75 -10.47
N SER A 145 16.00 9.30 -11.72
CA SER A 145 15.43 7.97 -12.01
C SER A 145 16.35 6.85 -11.52
N ARG A 146 17.68 7.04 -11.61
CA ARG A 146 18.68 6.08 -11.14
C ARG A 146 18.71 5.96 -9.62
N TRP A 147 18.52 7.07 -8.90
CA TRP A 147 18.40 7.06 -7.42
C TRP A 147 17.17 6.28 -6.94
N LEU A 148 16.11 6.20 -7.75
CA LEU A 148 14.94 5.35 -7.50
C LEU A 148 15.16 3.88 -7.88
N GLY A 149 16.38 3.47 -8.22
CA GLY A 149 16.72 2.09 -8.61
C GLY A 149 16.29 1.69 -10.03
N ARG A 150 15.78 2.62 -10.84
CA ARG A 150 15.36 2.32 -12.23
C ARG A 150 16.57 2.35 -13.15
N ARG A 151 16.74 1.31 -13.97
CA ARG A 151 17.78 1.24 -15.03
C ARG A 151 17.24 1.80 -16.35
N PRO A 152 18.09 2.32 -17.25
CA PRO A 152 17.65 2.71 -18.59
C PRO A 152 17.09 1.49 -19.34
N VAL A 153 15.95 1.67 -20.00
CA VAL A 153 15.28 0.63 -20.80
C VAL A 153 15.42 0.99 -22.27
N VAL A 154 15.91 0.05 -23.09
CA VAL A 154 16.08 0.22 -24.53
C VAL A 154 14.78 -0.12 -25.26
N ARG A 155 14.42 0.69 -26.27
CA ARG A 155 13.23 0.45 -27.09
C ARG A 155 13.51 -0.68 -28.09
N GLY A 156 12.50 -1.51 -28.37
CA GLY A 156 12.64 -2.63 -29.31
C GLY A 156 13.04 -2.24 -30.75
N VAL A 157 12.72 -1.01 -31.19
CA VAL A 157 13.12 -0.50 -32.52
C VAL A 157 14.63 -0.25 -32.63
N ALA A 158 15.32 -0.06 -31.51
CA ALA A 158 16.77 0.13 -31.50
C ALA A 158 17.55 -1.20 -31.42
N MET A 159 16.84 -2.33 -31.39
CA MET A 159 17.44 -3.66 -31.26
C MET A 159 17.51 -4.38 -32.61
N ASN A 160 18.17 -5.53 -32.64
CA ASN A 160 18.23 -6.38 -33.82
C ASN A 160 16.97 -7.27 -33.93
N PRO A 161 16.65 -7.83 -35.11
CA PRO A 161 15.51 -8.73 -35.30
C PRO A 161 15.50 -9.95 -34.37
N VAL A 162 16.68 -10.40 -33.93
CA VAL A 162 16.85 -11.53 -33.01
C VAL A 162 16.37 -11.21 -31.59
N ASP A 163 16.49 -9.94 -31.15
CA ASP A 163 16.21 -9.54 -29.78
C ASP A 163 14.76 -9.12 -29.58
N HIS A 164 14.15 -8.49 -30.59
CA HIS A 164 12.82 -7.91 -30.48
C HIS A 164 12.03 -8.05 -31.79
N PRO A 165 10.72 -8.33 -31.73
CA PRO A 165 9.84 -8.31 -32.91
C PRO A 165 9.74 -6.97 -33.67
N HIS A 166 10.40 -5.92 -33.17
CA HIS A 166 10.45 -4.58 -33.80
C HIS A 166 11.87 -4.22 -34.25
N GLY A 167 12.84 -5.12 -34.04
CA GLY A 167 14.23 -4.86 -34.32
C GLY A 167 14.56 -5.00 -35.81
N GLY A 168 15.66 -4.36 -36.19
CA GLY A 168 16.18 -4.31 -37.56
C GLY A 168 15.44 -3.36 -38.50
N GLY A 169 15.70 -3.56 -39.80
CA GLY A 169 15.35 -2.62 -40.86
C GLY A 169 16.43 -1.54 -41.03
N GLU A 170 16.44 -0.91 -42.21
CA GLU A 170 17.33 0.21 -42.49
C GLU A 170 16.73 1.51 -41.93
N GLY A 171 17.47 2.17 -41.04
CA GLY A 171 17.02 3.39 -40.38
C GLY A 171 15.82 3.19 -39.44
N LYS A 172 15.05 4.26 -39.20
CA LYS A 172 13.87 4.21 -38.32
C LYS A 172 12.69 3.58 -39.05
N SER A 173 12.42 2.31 -38.77
CA SER A 173 11.25 1.62 -39.33
C SER A 173 10.00 1.78 -38.46
N LYS A 174 8.84 1.87 -39.09
CA LYS A 174 7.55 1.69 -38.42
C LYS A 174 7.23 0.20 -38.50
N SER A 175 7.33 -0.55 -37.40
CA SER A 175 6.89 -1.96 -37.35
C SER A 175 5.39 -2.16 -37.62
N ALA A 176 4.64 -1.09 -37.91
CA ALA A 176 3.19 -1.04 -38.10
C ALA A 176 2.78 -0.65 -39.55
N GLY A 177 3.51 -1.13 -40.57
CA GLY A 177 3.08 -1.03 -41.97
C GLY A 177 1.87 -1.94 -42.30
N LYS A 178 1.47 -2.02 -43.58
CA LYS A 178 0.31 -2.81 -44.07
C LYS A 178 0.37 -4.31 -43.72
N PHE A 179 1.58 -4.86 -43.57
CA PHE A 179 1.88 -6.22 -43.09
C PHE A 179 2.48 -6.25 -41.68
N GLY A 180 2.63 -5.08 -41.05
CA GLY A 180 3.27 -4.89 -39.76
C GLY A 180 2.36 -5.37 -38.64
N LYS A 181 2.81 -6.39 -37.90
CA LYS A 181 2.13 -6.83 -36.68
C LYS A 181 2.07 -5.62 -35.72
N GLY A 182 0.89 -5.27 -35.20
CA GLY A 182 0.74 -4.20 -34.21
C GLY A 182 1.70 -4.37 -33.02
N SER A 183 1.99 -3.28 -32.28
CA SER A 183 3.06 -3.26 -31.26
C SER A 183 3.08 -4.51 -30.36
N ARG A 184 4.23 -5.18 -30.29
CA ARG A 184 4.44 -6.42 -29.52
C ARG A 184 5.43 -6.23 -28.36
N THR A 185 5.35 -7.14 -27.39
CA THR A 185 6.37 -7.33 -26.36
C THR A 185 7.60 -8.05 -26.95
N PRO A 186 8.74 -8.10 -26.24
CA PRO A 186 9.89 -8.92 -26.66
C PRO A 186 9.51 -10.39 -26.92
N TRP A 187 8.51 -10.90 -26.18
CA TRP A 187 7.97 -12.26 -26.33
C TRP A 187 6.85 -12.38 -27.38
N GLY A 188 6.65 -11.40 -28.26
CA GLY A 188 5.69 -11.46 -29.37
C GLY A 188 4.21 -11.25 -29.01
N LYS A 189 3.87 -11.05 -27.74
CA LYS A 189 2.48 -10.78 -27.31
C LYS A 189 2.06 -9.36 -27.68
N PRO A 190 0.82 -9.11 -28.15
CA PRO A 190 0.37 -7.75 -28.45
C PRO A 190 0.31 -6.85 -27.21
N THR A 191 0.70 -5.58 -27.36
CA THR A 191 0.71 -4.57 -26.27
C THR A 191 -0.41 -3.53 -26.38
N LYS A 192 -1.02 -3.40 -27.56
CA LYS A 192 -2.11 -2.45 -27.86
C LYS A 192 -3.38 -3.20 -28.24
N GLY A 193 -4.48 -2.46 -28.44
CA GLY A 193 -5.74 -3.02 -28.94
C GLY A 193 -6.51 -3.85 -27.92
N GLY A 194 -6.37 -3.56 -26.62
CA GLY A 194 -7.12 -4.25 -25.58
C GLY A 194 -6.74 -5.73 -25.40
N TYR A 195 -5.50 -6.11 -25.76
CA TYR A 195 -5.02 -7.46 -25.48
C TYR A 195 -5.11 -7.78 -23.98
N LYS A 196 -5.66 -8.95 -23.70
CA LYS A 196 -6.17 -9.35 -22.39
C LYS A 196 -5.26 -10.44 -21.83
N THR A 197 -4.41 -10.09 -20.86
CA THR A 197 -3.37 -11.00 -20.32
C THR A 197 -3.83 -11.91 -19.18
N GLY A 198 -4.91 -11.55 -18.48
CA GLY A 198 -5.47 -12.39 -17.41
C GLY A 198 -6.23 -13.60 -17.95
N PRO A 199 -6.22 -14.74 -17.22
CA PRO A 199 -6.88 -15.98 -17.65
C PRO A 199 -8.38 -15.75 -17.86
N LEU A 200 -8.93 -16.24 -18.98
CA LEU A 200 -10.33 -16.01 -19.37
C LEU A 200 -11.33 -16.55 -18.32
N LYS A 201 -11.03 -17.69 -17.69
CA LYS A 201 -11.89 -18.35 -16.69
C LYS A 201 -12.21 -17.46 -15.47
N ARG A 202 -11.35 -16.50 -15.14
CA ARG A 202 -11.51 -15.61 -13.97
C ARG A 202 -12.23 -14.29 -14.29
N ARG A 203 -12.69 -14.10 -15.52
CA ARG A 203 -13.10 -12.79 -16.05
C ARG A 203 -14.50 -12.75 -16.65
N LYS A 204 -14.98 -13.89 -17.16
CA LYS A 204 -16.40 -14.10 -17.43
C LYS A 204 -17.05 -14.49 -16.11
#